data_AF-A0A920VIA2-F1
#
_entry.id   AF-A0A920VIA2-F1
#
_cell.length_a   1.000
_cell.length_b   1.000
_cell.length_c   1.000
_cell.angle_alpha   90.00
_cell.angle_beta   90.00
_cell.angle_gamma   90.00
#
_symmetry.space_group_name_H-M   'P 1'
#
loop_
_entity.id
_entity.type
_entity.pdbx_description
1 polymer ?
#
loop_
_entity_poly.entity_id
_entity_poly.type
_entity_poly.pdbx_seq_one_letter_code
_entity_poly.pdbx_strand_id
1 'polypeptide(L)' 'MLETREGTAAITRVLIDTTNGERTWTTIGVSENIIEASWQALVDSLVYGLLHTSA' A
#
# COMPACT_ATOMS: atom_id res chain seq x y z
N MET A 1 -10.41 -12.51 30.97
CA MET A 1 -9.13 -12.46 30.23
C MET A 1 -9.41 -11.63 28.99
N LEU A 2 -8.47 -10.79 28.59
CA LEU A 2 -8.68 -9.65 27.69
C LEU A 2 -9.05 -10.11 26.27
N GLU A 3 -10.31 -9.94 25.87
CA GLU A 3 -10.73 -10.05 24.46
C GLU A 3 -10.19 -8.82 23.72
N THR A 4 -8.94 -8.91 23.28
CA THR A 4 -8.36 -7.92 22.36
C THR A 4 -7.71 -8.74 21.28
N ARG A 5 -8.38 -8.90 20.13
CA ARG A 5 -7.76 -9.04 18.79
C ARG A 5 -8.66 -9.51 17.64
N GLU A 6 -9.92 -9.83 17.84
CA GLU A 6 -10.82 -9.98 16.69
C GLU A 6 -11.39 -8.61 16.32
N GLY A 7 -10.50 -7.72 15.84
CA GLY A 7 -10.98 -6.71 14.89
C GLY A 7 -11.69 -7.49 13.80
N THR A 8 -12.96 -7.16 13.53
CA THR A 8 -13.80 -7.75 12.48
C THR A 8 -12.91 -8.22 11.33
N ALA A 9 -13.06 -9.46 10.83
CA ALA A 9 -12.27 -10.10 9.75
C ALA A 9 -12.36 -9.33 8.40
N ALA A 10 -12.14 -8.03 8.46
CA ALA A 10 -12.32 -7.02 7.46
C ALA A 10 -10.93 -6.79 6.89
N ILE A 11 -10.77 -7.28 5.67
CA ILE A 11 -9.57 -7.08 4.89
C ILE A 11 -9.46 -5.57 4.61
N THR A 12 -8.38 -4.94 5.09
CA THR A 12 -8.08 -3.54 4.80
C THR A 12 -7.39 -3.46 3.43
N ARG A 13 -7.85 -2.53 2.60
CA ARG A 13 -7.27 -2.22 1.29
C ARG A 13 -6.79 -0.77 1.30
N VAL A 14 -5.50 -0.56 1.09
CA VAL A 14 -4.88 0.77 1.01
C VAL A 14 -4.50 1.03 -0.44
N LEU A 15 -4.98 2.14 -1.00
CA LEU A 15 -4.60 2.61 -2.32
C LEU A 15 -3.66 3.82 -2.17
N ILE A 16 -2.56 3.82 -2.91
CA ILE A 16 -1.63 4.95 -2.98
C ILE A 16 -1.52 5.40 -4.42
N ASP A 17 -1.94 6.63 -4.69
CA ASP A 17 -1.67 7.33 -5.94
C ASP A 17 -0.33 8.05 -5.83
N THR A 18 0.54 7.85 -6.82
CA THR A 18 1.87 8.44 -6.86
C THR A 18 2.14 9.02 -8.24
N THR A 19 2.88 10.12 -8.28
CA THR A 19 3.33 10.75 -9.52
C THR A 19 4.77 11.20 -9.40
N ASN A 20 5.52 11.14 -10.49
CA ASN A 20 6.84 11.75 -10.62
C ASN A 20 6.79 13.12 -11.34
N GLY A 21 5.59 13.68 -11.57
CA GLY A 21 5.38 14.92 -12.33
C GLY A 21 5.12 14.71 -13.82
N GLU A 22 5.49 13.57 -14.39
CA GLU A 22 5.25 13.23 -15.80
C GLU A 22 4.23 12.10 -15.97
N ARG A 23 4.31 11.10 -15.10
CA ARG A 23 3.42 9.93 -15.05
C ARG A 23 2.80 9.82 -13.67
N THR A 24 1.58 9.28 -13.64
CA THR A 24 0.88 8.90 -12.41
C THR A 24 0.61 7.40 -12.44
N TRP A 25 0.71 6.75 -11.29
CA TRP A 25 0.37 5.35 -11.09
C TRP A 25 -0.26 5.14 -9.73
N THR A 26 -0.98 4.03 -9.59
CA THR A 26 -1.67 3.63 -8.36
C THR A 26 -1.18 2.25 -7.94
N THR A 27 -0.89 2.07 -6.66
CA THR A 27 -0.61 0.77 -6.06
C THR A 27 -1.60 0.45 -4.97
N ILE A 28 -1.78 -0.85 -4.70
CA ILE A 28 -2.75 -1.34 -3.72
C ILE A 28 -2.05 -2.35 -2.81
N GLY A 29 -2.15 -2.13 -1.50
CA GLY A 29 -1.77 -3.09 -0.48
C GLY A 29 -3.00 -3.64 0.24
N VAL A 30 -2.97 -4.92 0.60
CA VAL A 30 -4.12 -5.66 1.12
C VAL A 30 -3.68 -6.51 2.31
N SER A 31 -4.16 -6.18 3.50
CA SER A 31 -3.88 -6.92 4.73
C SER A 31 -4.98 -6.68 5.77
N GLU A 32 -5.09 -7.55 6.77
CA GLU A 32 -5.92 -7.29 7.96
C GLU A 32 -5.34 -6.16 8.83
N ASN A 33 -4.04 -5.87 8.69
CA ASN A 33 -3.36 -4.80 9.40
C ASN A 33 -3.12 -3.60 8.47
N ILE A 34 -3.63 -2.43 8.85
CA ILE A 34 -3.46 -1.19 8.09
C ILE A 34 -2.00 -0.78 7.87
N ILE A 35 -1.11 -1.05 8.83
CA ILE A 35 0.33 -0.73 8.72
C ILE A 35 0.96 -1.59 7.62
N GLU A 36 0.63 -2.89 7.58
CA GLU A 36 1.15 -3.80 6.57
C GLU A 36 0.60 -3.48 5.18
N ALA A 37 -0.72 -3.24 5.06
CA ALA A 37 -1.33 -2.83 3.79
C ALA A 37 -0.71 -1.52 3.26
N SER A 38 -0.43 -0.56 4.15
CA SER A 38 0.21 0.70 3.78
C SER A 38 1.65 0.50 3.33
N TRP A 39 2.42 -0.32 4.05
CA TRP A 39 3.81 -0.61 3.70
C TRP A 39 3.94 -1.29 2.33
N GLN A 40 3.09 -2.30 2.06
CA GLN A 40 3.05 -2.97 0.76
C GLN A 40 2.76 -1.99 -0.38
N ALA A 41 1.67 -1.20 -0.27
CA ALA A 41 1.31 -0.23 -1.30
C ALA A 41 2.44 0.78 -1.56
N LEU A 42 3.10 1.24 -0.50
CA LEU A 42 4.17 2.24 -0.60
C LEU A 42 5.42 1.67 -1.28
N VAL A 43 5.88 0.49 -0.86
CA VAL A 43 7.05 -0.16 -1.45
C VAL A 43 6.81 -0.43 -2.92
N ASP A 44 5.66 -0.98 -3.28
CA ASP A 44 5.29 -1.24 -4.68
C ASP A 44 5.29 0.05 -5.49
N SER A 45 4.79 1.16 -4.92
CA SER A 45 4.77 2.45 -5.61
C SER A 45 6.18 2.96 -5.90
N LEU A 46 7.08 2.89 -4.92
CA LEU A 46 8.47 3.32 -5.08
C LEU A 46 9.21 2.44 -6.08
N VAL A 47 9.05 1.11 -5.99
CA VAL A 47 9.66 0.16 -6.93
C VAL A 47 9.16 0.44 -8.35
N TYR A 48 7.86 0.63 -8.55
CA TYR A 48 7.32 1.01 -9.85
C TYR A 48 7.94 2.32 -10.35
N GLY A 49 7.97 3.37 -9.52
CA GLY A 49 8.57 4.65 -9.88
C GLY A 49 10.04 4.54 -10.28
N LEU A 50 10.84 3.77 -9.54
CA LEU A 50 12.27 3.55 -9.81
C LEU A 50 12.52 2.67 -11.04
N LEU A 51 11.65 1.70 -11.34
CA LEU A 51 11.78 0.89 -12.55
C LEU A 51 11.42 1.65 -13.82
N HIS A 52 10.58 2.67 -13.70
CA HIS A 52 10.08 3.47 -14.84
C HIS A 52 10.73 4.86 -14.92
N THR A 53 11.72 5.15 -14.07
CA THR A 53 12.57 6.33 -14.22
C THR A 53 13.74 5.98 -15.15
N SER A 54 13.49 6.06 -16.46
CA SER A 54 14.57 6.00 -17.45
C SER A 54 15.40 7.28 -17.35
N ALA A 55 16.73 7.15 -17.38
CA ALA A 55 17.66 8.27 -17.60
C ALA A 55 17.59 8.78 -19.04
#